data_AF-M3JVJ2-F1
#
_entry.id   AF-M3JVJ2-F1
#
_cell.length_a   1.000
_cell.length_b   1.000
_cell.length_c   1.000
_cell.angle_alpha   90.00
_cell.angle_beta   90.00
_cell.angle_gamma   90.00
#
_symmetry.space_group_name_H-M   'P 1'
#
loop_
_entity.id
_entity.type
_entity.pdbx_description
1 polymer ?
#
loop_
_entity_poly.entity_id
_entity_poly.type
_entity_poly.pdbx_seq_one_letter_code
_entity_poly.pdbx_strand_id
1 'polypeptide(L)'
;YFQVIFNAGSLQSGIDLLPMVISVTLASLANSFFIDFTKNVKLTMLLSGVLSPLGTGLFLLLDQNSPLGMRIGLLILSGISIGLQFQSSLLSAQLAVSKDIPGATILVTVFSDFLKNFASTIAVTIAQLLYQTTGQNYVKQLINSLSKDSQEYKDLQPYSASQLISNPELVQKLPENTKSLVLEQFMKGLKNVFYLGLGLGILCFITALFTTNKKIPKAADIKRKDDTDEEKQKSN
;
A
#
# COMPACT_ATOMS: atom_id res chain seq x y z
N TYR A 1 -7.37 0.58 -10.84
CA TYR A 1 -8.54 1.44 -10.57
C TYR A 1 -8.62 2.60 -11.56
N PHE A 2 -7.72 3.59 -11.54
CA PHE A 2 -7.81 4.78 -12.42
C PHE A 2 -7.89 4.48 -13.92
N GLN A 3 -6.99 3.65 -14.45
CA GLN A 3 -7.02 3.26 -15.87
C GLN A 3 -8.31 2.50 -16.25
N VAL A 4 -8.70 1.56 -15.39
CA VAL A 4 -9.80 0.63 -15.66
C VAL A 4 -11.16 1.33 -15.54
N ILE A 5 -11.37 2.11 -14.48
CA ILE A 5 -12.67 2.68 -14.11
C ILE A 5 -12.88 4.07 -14.74
N PHE A 6 -11.83 4.91 -14.77
CA PHE A 6 -11.93 6.28 -15.25
C PHE A 6 -11.37 6.49 -16.66
N ASN A 7 -10.99 5.42 -17.36
CA ASN A 7 -10.33 5.50 -18.65
C ASN A 7 -9.09 6.43 -18.64
N ALA A 8 -8.42 6.56 -17.48
CA ALA A 8 -7.27 7.41 -17.39
C ALA A 8 -6.11 6.76 -18.14
N GLY A 9 -5.45 7.52 -19.03
CA GLY A 9 -4.22 7.04 -19.67
C GLY A 9 -3.14 6.67 -18.64
N SER A 10 -2.13 5.91 -19.06
CA SER A 10 -1.05 5.46 -18.16
C SER A 10 -0.36 6.63 -17.44
N LEU A 11 -0.11 7.73 -18.16
CA LEU A 11 0.47 8.94 -17.59
C LEU A 11 -0.47 9.61 -16.59
N GLN A 12 -1.75 9.78 -16.94
CA GLN A 12 -2.76 10.41 -16.06
C GLN A 12 -2.96 9.60 -14.79
N SER A 13 -3.00 8.27 -14.88
CA SER A 13 -3.08 7.41 -13.69
C SER A 13 -1.86 7.54 -12.78
N GLY A 14 -0.68 7.81 -13.36
CA GLY A 14 0.51 8.16 -12.59
C GLY A 14 0.33 9.48 -11.83
N ILE A 15 -0.23 10.50 -12.51
CA ILE A 15 -0.55 11.80 -11.90
C ILE A 15 -1.58 11.64 -10.77
N ASP A 16 -2.62 10.83 -10.98
CA ASP A 16 -3.67 10.57 -9.98
C ASP A 16 -3.13 9.85 -8.73
N LEU A 17 -1.98 9.17 -8.82
CA LEU A 17 -1.29 8.53 -7.70
C LEU A 17 -0.32 9.47 -6.95
N LEU A 18 0.04 10.62 -7.53
CA LEU A 18 0.96 11.58 -6.91
C LEU A 18 0.54 12.02 -5.50
N PRO A 19 -0.75 12.29 -5.21
CA PRO A 19 -1.15 12.66 -3.85
C PRO A 19 -0.75 11.63 -2.80
N MET A 20 -0.82 10.34 -3.13
CA MET A 20 -0.35 9.27 -2.25
C MET A 20 1.15 9.35 -2.05
N VAL A 21 1.94 9.43 -3.14
CA VAL A 21 3.41 9.44 -3.10
C VAL A 21 3.95 10.64 -2.32
N ILE A 22 3.36 11.82 -2.55
CA ILE A 22 3.72 13.05 -1.83
C ILE A 22 3.40 12.88 -0.34
N SER A 23 2.21 12.35 -0.01
CA SER A 23 1.81 12.11 1.38
C SER A 23 2.71 11.11 2.09
N VAL A 24 3.12 10.02 1.43
CA VAL A 24 4.08 9.04 1.97
C VAL A 24 5.41 9.73 2.28
N THR A 25 5.92 10.52 1.35
CA THR A 25 7.21 11.21 1.49
C THR A 25 7.17 12.22 2.64
N LEU A 26 6.16 13.09 2.67
CA LEU A 26 6.00 14.09 3.72
C LEU A 26 5.77 13.46 5.10
N ALA A 27 4.92 12.43 5.18
CA ALA A 27 4.67 11.71 6.43
C ALA A 27 5.93 10.99 6.92
N SER A 28 6.71 10.36 6.03
CA SER A 28 7.98 9.73 6.37
C SER A 28 9.00 10.75 6.91
N LEU A 29 9.15 11.90 6.24
CA LEU A 29 10.02 12.98 6.73
C LEU A 29 9.55 13.51 8.10
N ALA A 30 8.26 13.80 8.25
CA ALA A 30 7.69 14.27 9.51
C ALA A 30 7.90 13.25 10.63
N ASN A 31 7.73 11.96 10.34
CA ASN A 31 7.98 10.86 11.26
C ASN A 31 9.45 10.83 11.70
N SER A 32 10.37 11.13 10.78
CA SER A 32 11.82 11.14 11.04
C SER A 32 12.14 12.13 12.15
N PHE A 33 11.70 13.36 11.96
CA PHE A 33 11.90 14.45 12.91
C PHE A 33 11.16 14.19 14.21
N PHE A 34 9.91 13.71 14.13
CA PHE A 34 9.10 13.43 15.31
C PHE A 34 9.72 12.35 16.19
N ILE A 35 10.22 11.26 15.60
CA ILE A 35 10.89 10.20 16.34
C ILE A 35 12.23 10.69 16.88
N ASP A 36 12.97 11.51 16.14
CA ASP A 36 14.22 12.08 16.64
C ASP A 36 13.99 12.99 17.86
N PHE A 37 12.89 13.74 17.87
CA PHE A 37 12.51 14.58 19.02
C PHE A 37 11.97 13.76 20.20
N THR A 38 11.01 12.86 19.97
CA THR A 38 10.30 12.12 21.03
C THR A 38 11.04 10.89 21.53
N LYS A 39 11.98 10.37 20.74
CA LYS A 39 12.72 9.10 20.95
C LYS A 39 11.82 7.86 21.11
N ASN A 40 10.53 7.96 20.75
CA ASN A 40 9.51 6.92 20.96
C ASN A 40 9.00 6.38 19.62
N VAL A 41 9.60 5.28 19.14
CA VAL A 41 9.20 4.62 17.89
C VAL A 41 7.81 3.97 18.01
N LYS A 42 7.44 3.49 19.20
CA LYS A 42 6.18 2.79 19.39
C LYS A 42 4.95 3.65 19.13
N LEU A 43 5.01 4.94 19.47
CA LEU A 43 3.85 5.83 19.31
C LEU A 43 3.47 5.96 17.84
N THR A 44 4.46 6.17 16.97
CA THR A 44 4.25 6.33 15.54
C THR A 44 3.84 5.02 14.88
N MET A 45 4.35 3.88 15.35
CA MET A 45 3.90 2.55 14.90
C MET A 45 2.47 2.22 15.30
N LEU A 46 2.03 2.66 16.47
CA LEU A 46 0.64 2.47 16.89
C LEU A 46 -0.29 3.36 16.06
N LEU A 47 0.11 4.62 15.82
CA LEU A 47 -0.63 5.55 14.99
C LEU A 47 -0.77 5.04 13.55
N SER A 48 0.32 4.58 12.93
CA SER A 48 0.27 3.95 11.60
C SER A 48 -0.55 2.66 11.63
N GLY A 49 -0.46 1.86 12.70
CA GLY A 49 -1.27 0.67 12.90
C GLY A 49 -2.77 0.98 12.86
N VAL A 50 -3.22 2.05 13.50
CA VAL A 50 -4.64 2.47 13.48
C VAL A 50 -5.02 3.07 12.12
N LEU A 51 -4.15 3.89 11.54
CA LEU A 51 -4.40 4.54 10.25
C LEU A 51 -4.44 3.55 9.08
N SER A 52 -3.76 2.40 9.19
CA SER A 52 -3.65 1.40 8.12
C SER A 52 -5.01 0.79 7.73
N PRO A 53 -5.77 0.15 8.64
CA PRO A 53 -7.10 -0.37 8.32
C PRO A 53 -8.11 0.75 8.01
N LEU A 54 -7.94 1.96 8.56
CA LEU A 54 -8.77 3.10 8.18
C LEU A 54 -8.53 3.50 6.73
N GLY A 55 -7.26 3.70 6.35
CA GLY A 55 -6.89 4.10 4.99
C GLY A 55 -7.30 3.06 3.94
N THR A 56 -7.03 1.78 4.19
CA THR A 56 -7.40 0.71 3.25
C THR A 56 -8.89 0.41 3.26
N GLY A 57 -9.55 0.49 4.42
CA GLY A 57 -11.00 0.34 4.55
C GLY A 57 -11.77 1.44 3.83
N LEU A 58 -11.26 2.67 3.85
CA LEU A 58 -11.90 3.78 3.13
C LEU A 58 -11.93 3.56 1.61
N PHE A 59 -11.00 2.80 1.03
CA PHE A 59 -11.06 2.44 -0.39
C PHE A 59 -12.31 1.63 -0.76
N LEU A 60 -12.98 0.97 0.20
CA LEU A 60 -14.25 0.29 -0.06
C LEU A 60 -15.39 1.26 -0.44
N LEU A 61 -15.26 2.54 -0.06
CA LEU A 61 -16.21 3.59 -0.46
C LEU A 61 -15.96 4.09 -1.89
N LEU A 62 -14.85 3.70 -2.53
CA LEU A 62 -14.62 4.01 -3.93
C LEU A 62 -15.63 3.26 -4.80
N ASP A 63 -16.19 3.99 -5.75
CA ASP A 63 -17.07 3.48 -6.78
C ASP A 63 -16.72 4.13 -8.13
N GLN A 64 -17.44 3.75 -9.17
CA GLN A 64 -17.25 4.26 -10.53
C GLN A 64 -17.53 5.77 -10.63
N ASN A 65 -18.37 6.29 -9.73
CA ASN A 65 -18.81 7.70 -9.73
C ASN A 65 -18.16 8.54 -8.63
N SER A 66 -17.13 8.03 -7.94
CA SER A 66 -16.51 8.78 -6.83
C SER A 66 -15.90 10.10 -7.32
N PRO A 67 -16.17 11.25 -6.68
CA PRO A 67 -15.60 12.53 -7.10
C PRO A 67 -14.09 12.58 -6.86
N LEU A 68 -13.39 13.40 -7.64
CA LEU A 68 -11.92 13.50 -7.60
C LEU A 68 -11.40 13.87 -6.19
N GLY A 69 -12.05 14.80 -5.50
CA GLY A 69 -11.67 15.19 -4.13
C GLY A 69 -11.72 14.05 -3.12
N MET A 70 -12.71 13.16 -3.24
CA MET A 70 -12.80 11.96 -2.40
C MET A 70 -11.61 11.04 -2.69
N ARG A 71 -11.33 10.73 -3.96
CA ARG A 71 -10.20 9.87 -4.35
C ARG A 71 -8.87 10.39 -3.79
N ILE A 72 -8.61 11.69 -3.92
CA ILE A 72 -7.39 12.33 -3.39
C ILE A 72 -7.33 12.21 -1.87
N GLY A 73 -8.42 12.54 -1.16
CA GLY A 73 -8.46 12.45 0.30
C GLY A 73 -8.18 11.05 0.82
N LEU A 74 -8.72 10.02 0.16
CA LEU A 74 -8.49 8.62 0.52
C LEU A 74 -7.01 8.21 0.32
N LEU A 75 -6.41 8.64 -0.80
CA LEU A 75 -5.01 8.38 -1.10
C LEU A 75 -4.06 9.07 -0.10
N ILE A 76 -4.38 10.27 0.35
CA ILE A 76 -3.57 11.00 1.34
C ILE A 76 -3.56 10.24 2.66
N LEU A 77 -4.72 9.81 3.17
CA LEU A 77 -4.81 9.08 4.43
C LEU A 77 -4.02 7.76 4.39
N SER A 78 -4.17 7.00 3.30
CA SER A 78 -3.39 5.78 3.09
C SER A 78 -1.90 6.07 2.99
N GLY A 79 -1.51 7.13 2.26
CA GLY A 79 -0.11 7.55 2.13
C GLY A 79 0.53 7.93 3.46
N ILE A 80 -0.19 8.67 4.31
CA ILE A 80 0.30 9.02 5.66
C ILE A 80 0.56 7.76 6.48
N SER A 81 -0.38 6.81 6.49
CA SER A 81 -0.22 5.54 7.19
C SER A 81 1.06 4.80 6.78
N ILE A 82 1.29 4.71 5.47
CA ILE A 82 2.44 4.00 4.89
C ILE A 82 3.75 4.72 5.24
N GLY A 83 3.78 6.06 5.12
CA GLY A 83 4.97 6.86 5.44
C GLY A 83 5.39 6.76 6.91
N LEU A 84 4.43 6.80 7.83
CA LEU A 84 4.68 6.59 9.26
C LEU A 84 5.23 5.18 9.54
N GLN A 85 4.68 4.15 8.90
CA GLN A 85 5.12 2.77 9.13
C GLN A 85 6.54 2.49 8.59
N PHE A 86 6.86 3.01 7.41
CA PHE A 86 8.10 2.70 6.70
C PHE A 86 9.34 2.99 7.55
N GLN A 87 9.40 4.18 8.13
CA GLN A 87 10.56 4.56 8.90
C GLN A 87 10.60 3.94 10.29
N SER A 88 9.44 3.85 10.95
CA SER A 88 9.39 3.32 12.32
C SER A 88 9.77 1.84 12.39
N SER A 89 9.37 1.04 11.39
CA SER A 89 9.71 -0.38 11.35
C SER A 89 11.22 -0.62 11.21
N LEU A 90 11.88 0.11 10.31
CA LEU A 90 13.32 -0.04 10.10
C LEU A 90 14.10 0.37 11.37
N LEU A 91 13.73 1.51 11.96
CA LEU A 91 14.39 1.98 13.17
C LEU A 91 14.17 1.04 14.36
N SER A 92 12.97 0.49 14.52
CA SER A 92 12.70 -0.52 15.55
C SER A 92 13.58 -1.77 15.39
N ALA A 93 13.78 -2.24 14.15
CA ALA A 93 14.65 -3.38 13.87
C ALA A 93 16.11 -3.07 14.23
N GLN A 94 16.59 -1.88 13.85
CA GLN A 94 17.95 -1.43 14.18
C GLN A 94 18.18 -1.28 15.70
N LEU A 95 17.17 -0.89 16.47
CA LEU A 95 17.24 -0.77 17.94
C LEU A 95 17.31 -2.12 18.67
N ALA A 96 16.88 -3.20 18.04
CA ALA A 96 16.90 -4.53 18.65
C ALA A 96 18.30 -5.17 18.62
N VAL A 97 19.23 -4.60 17.85
CA VAL A 97 20.56 -5.14 17.58
C VAL A 97 21.61 -4.52 18.50
N SER A 98 22.53 -5.35 19.00
CA SER A 98 23.69 -4.88 19.75
C SER A 98 24.63 -4.07 18.85
N LYS A 99 24.91 -2.83 19.25
CA LYS A 99 25.82 -1.93 18.51
C LYS A 99 27.28 -2.35 18.55
N ASP A 100 27.61 -3.30 19.42
CA ASP A 100 28.99 -3.78 19.65
C ASP A 100 29.51 -4.66 18.51
N ILE A 101 28.62 -5.16 17.64
CA ILE A 101 28.97 -6.00 16.50
C ILE A 101 29.11 -5.08 15.26
N PRO A 102 30.33 -4.95 14.69
CA PRO A 102 30.55 -4.15 13.48
C PRO A 102 29.66 -4.65 12.33
N GLY A 103 28.94 -3.73 11.68
CA GLY A 103 28.08 -4.05 10.53
C GLY A 103 26.71 -4.66 10.87
N ALA A 104 26.38 -4.91 12.13
CA ALA A 104 25.11 -5.55 12.49
C ALA A 104 23.87 -4.73 12.09
N THR A 105 23.92 -3.39 12.20
CA THR A 105 22.87 -2.49 11.71
C THR A 105 22.67 -2.59 10.20
N ILE A 106 23.77 -2.76 9.44
CA ILE A 106 23.71 -2.92 7.98
C ILE A 106 23.03 -4.24 7.66
N LEU A 107 23.44 -5.33 8.30
CA LEU A 107 22.86 -6.66 8.09
C LEU A 107 21.35 -6.67 8.36
N VAL A 108 20.90 -6.08 9.46
CA VAL A 108 19.47 -6.02 9.80
C VAL A 108 18.69 -5.12 8.85
N THR A 109 19.28 -4.03 8.37
CA THR A 109 18.66 -3.17 7.35
C THR A 109 18.44 -3.96 6.05
N VAL A 110 19.50 -4.61 5.54
CA VAL A 110 19.42 -5.41 4.31
C VAL A 110 18.42 -6.55 4.46
N PHE A 111 18.44 -7.26 5.59
CA PHE A 111 17.50 -8.35 5.84
C PHE A 111 16.05 -7.87 5.95
N SER A 112 15.82 -6.73 6.61
CA SER A 112 14.49 -6.13 6.72
C SER A 112 13.95 -5.67 5.36
N ASP A 113 14.80 -5.06 4.53
CA ASP A 113 14.43 -4.64 3.19
C ASP A 113 14.17 -5.84 2.28
N PHE A 114 14.95 -6.92 2.40
CA PHE A 114 14.70 -8.17 1.69
C PHE A 114 13.31 -8.73 2.05
N LEU A 115 13.01 -8.89 3.34
CA LEU A 115 11.71 -9.40 3.79
C LEU A 115 10.55 -8.52 3.32
N LYS A 116 10.73 -7.19 3.36
CA LYS A 116 9.73 -6.23 2.91
C LYS A 116 9.44 -6.36 1.42
N ASN A 117 10.49 -6.40 0.58
CA ASN A 117 10.32 -6.54 -0.87
C ASN A 117 9.73 -7.91 -1.24
N PHE A 118 10.13 -8.97 -0.54
CA PHE A 118 9.58 -10.30 -0.72
C PHE A 118 8.08 -10.34 -0.37
N ALA A 119 7.69 -9.82 0.79
CA ALA A 119 6.29 -9.75 1.22
C ALA A 119 5.46 -8.86 0.28
N SER A 120 6.01 -7.72 -0.16
CA SER A 120 5.36 -6.83 -1.12
C SER A 120 5.09 -7.53 -2.45
N THR A 121 6.05 -8.32 -2.94
CA THR A 121 5.89 -9.07 -4.20
C THR A 121 4.76 -10.09 -4.08
N ILE A 122 4.76 -10.89 -3.00
CA ILE A 122 3.68 -11.86 -2.74
C ILE A 122 2.32 -11.16 -2.65
N ALA A 123 2.23 -10.07 -1.89
CA ALA A 123 0.99 -9.34 -1.69
C ALA A 123 0.44 -8.78 -3.01
N VAL A 124 1.29 -8.18 -3.84
CA VAL A 124 0.89 -7.65 -5.17
C VAL A 124 0.46 -8.79 -6.10
N THR A 125 1.18 -9.91 -6.12
CA THR A 125 0.80 -11.08 -6.93
C THR A 125 -0.55 -11.64 -6.50
N ILE A 126 -0.82 -11.79 -5.20
CA ILE A 126 -2.12 -12.26 -4.69
C ILE A 126 -3.22 -11.25 -5.05
N ALA A 127 -3.00 -9.96 -4.86
CA ALA A 127 -3.96 -8.92 -5.22
C ALA A 127 -4.30 -8.94 -6.71
N GLN A 128 -3.30 -9.11 -7.57
CA GLN A 128 -3.47 -9.19 -9.02
C GLN A 128 -4.24 -10.45 -9.43
N LEU A 129 -3.87 -11.61 -8.87
CA LEU A 129 -4.58 -12.88 -9.12
C LEU A 129 -6.03 -12.79 -8.63
N LEU A 130 -6.26 -12.23 -7.45
CA LEU A 130 -7.60 -12.04 -6.89
C LEU A 130 -8.45 -11.17 -7.81
N TYR A 131 -7.91 -10.03 -8.27
CA TYR A 131 -8.60 -9.16 -9.22
C TYR A 131 -8.93 -9.89 -10.53
N GLN A 132 -7.95 -10.58 -11.11
CA GLN A 132 -8.13 -11.28 -12.38
C GLN A 132 -9.15 -12.42 -12.25
N THR A 133 -9.01 -13.29 -11.26
CA THR A 133 -9.90 -14.44 -11.08
C THR A 133 -11.31 -14.01 -10.72
N THR A 134 -11.48 -13.13 -9.72
CA THR A 134 -12.82 -12.70 -9.29
C THR A 134 -13.49 -11.81 -10.34
N GLY A 135 -12.75 -10.88 -10.95
CA GLY A 135 -13.27 -10.05 -12.02
C GLY A 135 -13.68 -10.87 -13.25
N GLN A 136 -12.90 -11.88 -13.66
CA GLN A 136 -13.30 -12.79 -14.72
C GLN A 136 -14.58 -13.56 -14.36
N ASN A 137 -14.70 -14.01 -13.12
CA ASN A 137 -15.90 -14.71 -12.66
C ASN A 137 -17.14 -13.79 -12.68
N TYR A 138 -17.03 -12.54 -12.22
CA TYR A 138 -18.14 -11.59 -12.28
C TYR A 138 -18.55 -11.24 -13.70
N VAL A 139 -17.59 -11.05 -14.62
CA VAL A 139 -17.90 -10.81 -16.04
C VAL A 139 -18.54 -12.03 -16.68
N LYS A 140 -18.07 -13.25 -16.39
CA LYS A 140 -18.72 -14.49 -16.87
C LYS A 140 -20.16 -14.61 -16.35
N GLN A 141 -20.38 -14.30 -15.07
CA GLN A 141 -21.72 -14.31 -14.48
C GLN A 141 -22.63 -13.27 -15.15
N LEU A 142 -22.12 -12.07 -15.42
CA LEU A 142 -22.86 -11.05 -16.16
C LEU A 142 -23.27 -11.57 -17.54
N ILE A 143 -22.31 -12.05 -18.35
CA ILE A 143 -22.58 -12.57 -19.70
C ILE A 143 -23.62 -13.70 -19.68
N ASN A 144 -23.51 -14.62 -18.72
CA ASN A 144 -24.45 -15.74 -18.58
C ASN A 144 -25.85 -15.31 -18.09
N SER A 145 -25.96 -14.18 -17.38
CA SER A 145 -27.22 -13.64 -16.88
C SER A 145 -27.98 -12.80 -17.92
N LEU A 146 -27.29 -12.32 -18.96
CA LEU A 146 -27.91 -11.55 -20.03
C LEU A 146 -28.74 -12.46 -20.94
N SER A 147 -29.87 -11.94 -21.40
CA SER A 147 -30.67 -12.62 -22.42
C SER A 147 -29.86 -12.71 -23.72
N LYS A 148 -29.87 -13.86 -24.39
CA LYS A 148 -29.13 -14.05 -25.66
C LYS A 148 -29.61 -13.14 -26.79
N ASP A 149 -30.83 -12.62 -26.66
CA ASP A 149 -31.41 -11.68 -27.63
C ASP A 149 -31.08 -10.21 -27.32
N SER A 150 -30.53 -9.93 -26.14
CA SER A 150 -30.14 -8.57 -25.73
C SER A 150 -28.98 -8.05 -26.56
N GLN A 151 -28.95 -6.73 -26.77
CA GLN A 151 -27.88 -6.06 -27.50
C GLN A 151 -26.55 -6.19 -26.73
N GLU A 152 -26.62 -6.11 -25.40
CA GLU A 152 -25.48 -6.22 -24.49
C GLU A 152 -24.80 -7.60 -24.58
N TYR A 153 -25.58 -8.68 -24.75
CA TYR A 153 -25.02 -10.02 -24.98
C TYR A 153 -24.28 -10.09 -26.31
N LYS A 154 -24.84 -9.53 -27.38
CA LYS A 154 -24.21 -9.52 -28.72
C LYS A 154 -22.93 -8.69 -28.75
N ASP A 155 -22.89 -7.59 -28.01
CA ASP A 155 -21.71 -6.74 -27.87
C ASP A 155 -20.57 -7.46 -27.11
N LEU A 156 -20.91 -8.32 -26.15
CA LEU A 156 -19.94 -9.03 -25.30
C LEU A 156 -19.55 -10.42 -25.83
N GLN A 157 -20.39 -11.06 -26.65
CA GLN A 157 -20.16 -12.39 -27.22
C GLN A 157 -18.78 -12.55 -27.90
N PRO A 158 -18.24 -11.57 -28.65
CA PRO A 158 -16.95 -11.71 -29.32
C PRO A 158 -15.75 -11.74 -28.35
N TYR A 159 -15.95 -11.33 -27.09
CA TYR A 159 -14.89 -11.15 -26.12
C TYR A 159 -14.99 -12.14 -24.98
N SER A 160 -13.87 -12.78 -24.64
CA SER A 160 -13.78 -13.55 -23.41
C SER A 160 -13.65 -12.63 -22.19
N ALA A 161 -14.16 -13.07 -21.03
CA ALA A 161 -13.99 -12.36 -19.77
C ALA A 161 -12.51 -12.07 -19.43
N SER A 162 -11.60 -12.97 -19.83
CA SER A 162 -10.16 -12.79 -19.64
C SER A 162 -9.61 -11.63 -20.49
N GLN A 163 -10.03 -11.52 -21.75
CA GLN A 163 -9.64 -10.42 -22.64
C GLN A 163 -10.15 -9.07 -22.14
N LEU A 164 -11.40 -9.01 -21.68
CA LEU A 164 -11.99 -7.78 -21.15
C LEU A 164 -11.24 -7.31 -19.89
N ILE A 165 -10.97 -8.23 -18.95
CA ILE A 165 -10.22 -7.93 -17.71
C ILE A 165 -8.80 -7.47 -18.00
N SER A 166 -8.14 -8.08 -18.98
CA SER A 166 -6.72 -7.85 -19.28
C SER A 166 -6.48 -6.65 -20.18
N ASN A 167 -7.49 -6.24 -20.95
CA ASN A 167 -7.39 -5.11 -21.86
C ASN A 167 -8.55 -4.11 -21.65
N PRO A 168 -8.36 -3.12 -20.76
CA PRO A 168 -9.35 -2.09 -20.48
C PRO A 168 -9.75 -1.28 -21.72
N GLU A 169 -8.87 -1.11 -22.71
CA GLU A 169 -9.18 -0.36 -23.94
C GLU A 169 -10.29 -1.01 -24.76
N LEU A 170 -10.42 -2.35 -24.70
CA LEU A 170 -11.53 -3.05 -25.35
C LEU A 170 -12.86 -2.67 -24.74
N VAL A 171 -12.91 -2.55 -23.41
CA VAL A 171 -14.12 -2.17 -22.67
C VAL A 171 -14.53 -0.73 -22.99
N GLN A 172 -13.56 0.15 -23.26
CA GLN A 172 -13.81 1.55 -23.59
C GLN A 172 -14.41 1.75 -24.99
N LYS A 173 -14.27 0.77 -25.89
CA LYS A 173 -14.86 0.78 -27.23
C LYS A 173 -16.29 0.25 -27.25
N LEU A 174 -16.78 -0.33 -26.15
CA LEU A 174 -18.14 -0.84 -26.05
C LEU A 174 -19.17 0.32 -25.96
N PRO A 175 -20.42 0.08 -26.38
CA PRO A 175 -21.51 1.02 -26.16
C PRO A 175 -21.65 1.36 -24.67
N GLU A 176 -22.01 2.61 -24.35
CA GLU A 176 -22.02 3.13 -22.97
C GLU A 176 -22.82 2.26 -21.98
N ASN A 177 -23.94 1.69 -22.43
CA ASN A 177 -24.77 0.79 -21.61
C ASN A 177 -24.02 -0.49 -21.23
N THR A 178 -23.44 -1.18 -22.22
CA THR A 178 -22.66 -2.41 -22.05
C THR A 178 -21.39 -2.15 -21.26
N LYS A 179 -20.71 -1.04 -21.54
CA LYS A 179 -19.50 -0.58 -20.84
C LYS A 179 -19.77 -0.39 -19.34
N SER A 180 -20.84 0.31 -18.96
CA SER A 180 -21.17 0.53 -17.56
C SER A 180 -21.40 -0.78 -16.81
N LEU A 181 -22.05 -1.77 -17.42
CA LEU A 181 -22.28 -3.09 -16.82
C LEU A 181 -20.97 -3.84 -16.56
N VAL A 182 -20.02 -3.78 -17.50
CA VAL A 182 -18.70 -4.42 -17.36
C VAL A 182 -17.85 -3.70 -16.31
N LEU A 183 -17.85 -2.37 -16.31
CA LEU A 183 -17.13 -1.56 -15.31
C LEU A 183 -17.64 -1.81 -13.89
N GLU A 184 -18.93 -2.09 -13.72
CA GLU A 184 -19.49 -2.51 -12.43
C GLU A 184 -18.92 -3.84 -11.95
N GLN A 185 -18.75 -4.82 -12.85
CA GLN A 185 -18.12 -6.09 -12.48
C GLN A 185 -16.63 -5.92 -12.15
N PHE A 186 -15.93 -5.04 -12.86
CA PHE A 186 -14.54 -4.70 -12.52
C PHE A 186 -14.45 -4.02 -11.16
N MET A 187 -15.39 -3.14 -10.84
CA MET A 187 -15.45 -2.49 -9.54
C MET A 187 -15.67 -3.51 -8.42
N LYS A 188 -16.52 -4.52 -8.61
CA LYS A 188 -16.69 -5.63 -7.65
C LYS A 188 -15.38 -6.42 -7.47
N GLY A 189 -14.67 -6.70 -8.56
CA GLY A 189 -13.33 -7.32 -8.50
C GLY A 189 -12.32 -6.47 -7.72
N LEU A 190 -12.31 -5.14 -7.93
CA LEU A 190 -11.44 -4.22 -7.18
C LEU A 190 -11.83 -4.13 -5.70
N LYS A 191 -13.13 -4.16 -5.37
CA LYS A 191 -13.59 -4.19 -3.97
C LYS A 191 -13.05 -5.42 -3.23
N ASN A 192 -12.94 -6.59 -3.87
CA ASN A 192 -12.30 -7.77 -3.27
C ASN A 192 -10.81 -7.54 -2.94
N VAL A 193 -10.08 -6.82 -3.80
CA VAL A 193 -8.70 -6.42 -3.52
C VAL A 193 -8.63 -5.43 -2.36
N PHE A 194 -9.60 -4.51 -2.26
CA PHE A 194 -9.68 -3.58 -1.13
C PHE A 194 -9.97 -4.31 0.18
N TYR A 195 -10.82 -5.34 0.18
CA TYR A 195 -11.02 -6.20 1.35
C TYR A 195 -9.75 -6.93 1.77
N LEU A 196 -8.96 -7.44 0.81
CA LEU A 196 -7.64 -8.01 1.10
C LEU A 196 -6.72 -6.97 1.75
N GLY A 197 -6.68 -5.74 1.21
CA GLY A 197 -5.92 -4.63 1.78
C GLY A 197 -6.38 -4.25 3.19
N LEU A 198 -7.68 -4.29 3.46
CA LEU A 198 -8.24 -4.09 4.80
C LEU A 198 -7.80 -5.20 5.76
N GLY A 199 -7.86 -6.46 5.35
CA GLY A 199 -7.39 -7.60 6.15
C GLY A 199 -5.90 -7.48 6.50
N LEU A 200 -5.06 -7.12 5.54
CA LEU A 200 -3.64 -6.84 5.77
C LEU A 200 -3.41 -5.61 6.66
N GLY A 201 -4.24 -4.58 6.54
CA GLY A 201 -4.21 -3.40 7.40
C GLY A 201 -4.53 -3.74 8.86
N ILE A 202 -5.54 -4.58 9.10
CA ILE A 202 -5.88 -5.08 10.44
C ILE A 202 -4.73 -5.93 11.00
N LEU A 203 -4.12 -6.79 10.19
CA LEU A 203 -2.94 -7.55 10.61
C LEU A 203 -1.77 -6.63 10.98
N CYS A 204 -1.56 -5.55 10.23
CA CYS A 204 -0.58 -4.51 10.57
C CYS A 204 -0.87 -3.86 11.92
N PHE A 205 -2.15 -3.57 12.22
CA PHE A 205 -2.54 -3.03 13.51
C PHE A 205 -2.23 -3.99 14.65
N ILE A 206 -2.60 -5.26 14.50
CA ILE A 206 -2.35 -6.30 15.51
C ILE A 206 -0.84 -6.44 15.75
N THR A 207 -0.04 -6.55 14.70
CA THR A 207 1.42 -6.67 14.83
C THR A 207 2.07 -5.41 15.44
N ALA A 208 1.53 -4.22 15.18
CA ALA A 208 1.97 -2.99 15.82
C ALA A 208 1.78 -3.02 17.35
N LEU A 209 0.73 -3.67 17.87
CA LEU A 209 0.52 -3.83 19.32
C LEU A 209 1.63 -4.66 19.99
N PHE A 210 2.14 -5.67 19.29
CA PHE A 210 3.24 -6.53 19.77
C PHE A 210 4.62 -5.90 19.59
N THR A 211 4.70 -4.66 19.09
CA THR A 211 6.00 -4.04 18.87
C THR A 211 6.64 -3.53 20.18
N THR A 212 7.96 -3.67 20.23
CA THR A 212 8.83 -3.38 21.37
C THR A 212 8.66 -1.96 21.94
N ASN A 213 8.62 -1.83 23.27
CA ASN A 213 8.55 -0.55 24.01
C ASN A 213 9.90 0.19 24.12
N LYS A 214 11.00 -0.33 23.56
CA LYS A 214 12.33 0.24 23.72
C LYS A 214 12.40 1.62 23.07
N LYS A 215 12.89 2.60 23.83
CA LYS A 215 13.13 3.97 23.37
C LYS A 215 14.47 4.06 22.65
N ILE A 216 14.59 5.01 21.72
CA ILE A 216 15.86 5.30 21.05
C ILE A 216 16.81 5.90 22.09
N PRO A 217 18.04 5.36 22.24
CA PRO A 217 19.07 5.94 23.11
C PRO A 217 19.37 7.39 22.72
N LYS A 218 19.68 8.26 23.68
CA LYS A 218 20.03 9.66 23.37
C LYS A 218 21.29 9.70 22.51
N ALA A 219 21.39 10.69 21.63
CA ALA A 219 22.60 10.91 20.82
C ALA A 219 23.85 11.09 21.69
N ALA A 220 23.70 11.65 22.90
CA ALA A 220 24.75 11.78 23.90
C ALA A 220 25.24 10.44 24.50
N ASP A 221 24.45 9.37 24.41
CA ASP A 221 24.81 8.03 24.91
C ASP A 221 25.36 7.11 23.80
N ILE A 222 25.41 7.60 22.55
CA ILE A 222 26.05 6.89 21.45
C ILE A 222 27.53 7.23 21.55
N LYS A 223 28.30 6.46 22.34
CA LYS A 223 29.77 6.54 22.30
C LYS A 223 30.22 6.44 20.84
N ARG A 224 30.72 7.55 20.28
CA ARG A 224 31.45 7.51 19.01
C ARG A 224 32.75 6.76 19.30
N LYS A 225 33.12 5.84 18.40
CA LYS A 225 34.41 5.13 18.49
C LYS A 225 35.58 6.10 18.62
N ASP A 226 35.44 7.31 18.07
CA ASP A 226 36.44 8.38 18.14
C ASP A 226 36.74 8.85 19.56
N ASP A 227 35.77 8.82 20.48
CA ASP A 227 35.98 9.25 21.89
C ASP A 227 36.82 8.23 22.68
N THR A 228 36.85 6.97 22.24
CA THR A 228 37.59 5.91 22.94
C THR A 228 39.09 5.91 22.60
N ASP A 229 39.45 6.47 21.45
CA ASP A 229 40.85 6.61 21.03
C ASP A 229 41.48 7.90 21.60
N GLU A 230 40.71 8.98 21.78
CA GLU A 230 41.18 10.20 22.47
C GLU A 230 41.37 10.00 23.99
N GLU A 231 40.51 9.24 24.67
CA GLU A 231 40.70 8.92 26.10
C GLU A 231 41.94 8.03 26.34
N LYS A 232 42.29 7.15 25.40
CA LYS A 232 43.51 6.31 25.49
C LYS A 232 44.79 7.09 25.19
N GLN A 233 44.74 8.12 24.34
CA GLN A 233 45.90 8.97 24.06
C GLN A 233 46.19 10.00 25.16
N LYS A 234 45.19 10.42 25.95
CA LYS A 234 45.39 11.32 27.10
C LYS A 234 45.86 10.61 28.38
N SER A 235 45.86 9.27 28.40
CA SER A 235 46.24 8.45 29.56
C SER A 235 47.61 7.76 29.41
N ASN A 236 48.37 8.05 28.35
CA ASN A 236 49.78 7.71 28.18
C ASN A 236 50.62 9.00 28.20
#